data_AF-A0A968DFH0-F1
#
_entry.id   AF-A0A968DFH0-F1
#
_cell.length_a   1.000
_cell.length_b   1.000
_cell.length_c   1.000
_cell.angle_alpha   90.00
_cell.angle_beta   90.00
_cell.angle_gamma   90.00
#
_symmetry.space_group_name_H-M   'P 1'
#
loop_
_entity.id
_entity.type
_entity.pdbx_description
1 polymer ?
#
loop_
_entity_poly.entity_id
_entity_poly.type
_entity_poly.pdbx_seq_one_letter_code
_entity_poly.pdbx_strand_id
1 'polypeptide(L)'
;LGAAVVDEQHRFGVYQRVSLRDKAAEYDPDLLIMTATPIPRTLAMTLYGDLDVSLLDEMPPGRKPVRTRHVRPGSDDLDRMYGAV
;
A
#
# COMPACT_ATOMS: atom_id res chain seq x y z
N LEU A 1 20.32 -3.66 14.25
CA LEU A 1 18.93 -3.96 13.84
C LEU A 1 19.02 -5.07 12.79
N GLY A 2 18.32 -6.20 12.93
CA GLY A 2 18.47 -7.32 11.98
C GLY A 2 17.54 -7.23 10.77
N ALA A 3 16.29 -6.84 10.97
CA ALA A 3 15.29 -6.66 9.91
C ALA A 3 14.33 -5.51 10.26
N ALA A 4 13.70 -4.94 9.23
CA ALA A 4 12.68 -3.91 9.33
C ALA A 4 11.51 -4.20 8.37
N VAL A 5 10.28 -3.98 8.84
CA VAL A 5 9.07 -4.15 8.04
C VAL A 5 8.40 -2.78 7.86
N VAL A 6 8.10 -2.43 6.62
CA VAL A 6 7.40 -1.18 6.26
C VAL A 6 6.08 -1.54 5.60
N ASP A 7 4.98 -1.01 6.13
CA ASP A 7 3.64 -1.21 5.60
C ASP A 7 3.11 0.09 4.96
N GLU A 8 2.30 -0.07 3.92
CA GLU A 8 1.77 1.01 3.08
C GLU A 8 2.83 2.00 2.59
N GLN A 9 3.86 1.46 1.94
CA GLN A 9 5.04 2.20 1.50
C GLN A 9 4.76 3.47 0.69
N HIS A 10 3.60 3.59 0.02
CA HIS A 10 3.21 4.79 -0.72
C HIS A 10 3.01 6.01 0.20
N ARG A 11 2.77 5.79 1.49
CA ARG A 11 2.65 6.84 2.51
C ARG A 11 3.97 7.09 3.27
N PHE A 12 4.89 6.13 3.21
CA PHE A 12 6.18 6.15 3.90
C PHE A 12 7.28 6.56 2.93
N GLY A 13 7.67 7.83 2.99
CA GLY A 13 8.65 8.41 2.08
C GLY A 13 10.06 7.85 2.23
N VAL A 14 10.93 8.25 1.29
CA VAL A 14 12.36 7.88 1.21
C VAL A 14 13.12 8.14 2.53
N TYR A 15 12.76 9.19 3.26
CA TYR A 15 13.47 9.64 4.47
C TYR A 15 13.46 8.63 5.63
N GLN A 16 12.44 7.78 5.75
CA GLN A 16 12.37 6.79 6.83
C GLN A 16 13.29 5.59 6.57
N ARG A 17 13.63 5.31 5.31
CA ARG A 17 14.60 4.27 4.95
C ARG A 17 16.02 4.68 5.36
N VAL A 18 16.34 5.97 5.23
CA VAL A 18 17.59 6.56 5.72
C VAL A 18 17.65 6.50 7.25
N SER A 19 16.58 6.88 7.94
CA SER A 19 16.57 6.85 9.41
C SER A 19 16.63 5.44 10.02
N LEU A 20 16.10 4.42 9.32
CA LEU A 20 16.26 3.02 9.72
C LEU A 20 17.70 2.53 9.56
N ARG A 21 18.40 2.95 8.49
CA ARG A 21 19.83 2.70 8.29
C ARG A 21 20.68 3.39 9.34
N ASP A 22 20.41 4.68 9.61
CA ASP A 22 21.14 5.45 10.62
C ASP A 22 21.01 4.83 12.02
N LYS A 23 19.83 4.27 12.35
CA LYS A 23 19.61 3.53 13.60
C LYS A 23 20.36 2.19 13.67
N ALA A 24 20.65 1.57 12.54
CA ALA A 24 21.29 0.27 12.49
C ALA A 24 22.83 0.36 12.57
N ALA A 25 23.39 1.59 12.44
CA ALA A 25 24.79 2.00 12.65
C ALA A 25 25.84 1.21 11.85
N GLU A 26 26.09 -0.04 12.22
CA GLU A 26 27.07 -0.94 11.58
C GLU A 26 26.44 -1.95 10.60
N TYR A 27 25.12 -2.15 10.64
CA TYR A 27 24.45 -3.21 9.88
C TYR A 27 23.37 -2.67 8.96
N ASP A 28 23.27 -3.17 7.73
CA ASP A 28 22.12 -2.89 6.85
C ASP A 28 21.01 -3.91 7.18
N PRO A 29 19.84 -3.48 7.69
CA PRO A 29 18.78 -4.41 8.06
C PRO A 29 18.09 -4.96 6.81
N ASP A 30 17.69 -6.24 6.86
CA ASP A 30 16.80 -6.83 5.85
C ASP A 30 15.48 -6.06 5.82
N LEU A 31 15.05 -5.63 4.63
CA LEU A 31 13.86 -4.78 4.48
C LEU A 31 12.73 -5.52 3.77
N LEU A 32 11.64 -5.76 4.49
CA LEU A 32 10.38 -6.20 3.90
C LEU A 32 9.46 -5.00 3.70
N ILE A 33 9.07 -4.74 2.46
CA ILE A 33 8.17 -3.64 2.11
C ILE A 33 6.83 -4.22 1.64
N MET A 34 5.72 -3.76 2.24
CA MET A 34 4.37 -4.21 1.92
C MET A 34 3.48 -3.01 1.54
N THR A 35 2.61 -3.21 0.57
CA THR A 35 1.61 -2.23 0.13
C THR A 35 0.36 -2.94 -0.36
N ALA A 36 -0.81 -2.40 -0.03
CA ALA A 36 -2.07 -2.86 -0.61
C ALA A 36 -2.29 -2.28 -2.01
N THR A 37 -1.67 -1.13 -2.31
CA THR A 37 -1.77 -0.49 -3.62
C THR A 37 -0.71 -1.06 -4.56
N PRO A 38 -1.09 -1.54 -5.75
CA PRO A 38 -0.11 -2.01 -6.72
C PRO A 38 0.68 -0.81 -7.23
N ILE A 39 1.89 -0.59 -6.70
CA ILE A 39 2.85 0.31 -7.31
C ILE A 39 3.18 -0.27 -8.68
N PRO A 40 3.08 0.52 -9.77
CA PRO A 40 3.42 0.03 -11.10
C PRO A 40 4.82 -0.61 -11.07
N ARG A 41 4.94 -1.85 -11.56
CA ARG A 41 6.21 -2.62 -11.52
C ARG A 41 7.40 -1.80 -12.04
N THR A 42 7.17 -1.03 -13.10
CA THR A 42 8.18 -0.12 -13.67
C THR A 42 8.59 0.99 -12.69
N LEU A 43 7.65 1.57 -11.95
CA LEU A 43 7.94 2.56 -10.92
C LEU A 43 8.71 1.94 -9.75
N ALA A 44 8.39 0.69 -9.39
CA ALA A 44 9.10 -0.04 -8.35
C ALA A 44 10.57 -0.33 -8.74
N MET A 45 10.83 -0.80 -9.97
CA MET A 45 12.20 -1.03 -10.46
C MET A 45 13.01 0.27 -10.54
N THR A 46 12.40 1.39 -10.95
CA THR A 46 13.11 2.67 -11.04
C THR A 46 13.40 3.30 -9.68
N LEU A 47 12.43 3.29 -8.74
CA LEU A 47 12.62 3.90 -7.42
C LEU A 47 13.41 3.02 -6.45
N TYR A 48 13.32 1.70 -6.63
CA TYR A 48 13.79 0.75 -5.64
C TYR A 48 14.75 -0.31 -6.19
N GLY A 49 15.08 -0.27 -7.48
CA GLY A 49 16.14 -1.08 -8.10
C GLY A 49 15.82 -2.58 -8.10
N ASP A 50 16.80 -3.38 -7.66
CA ASP A 50 16.82 -4.85 -7.59
C ASP A 50 15.96 -5.47 -6.48
N LEU A 51 14.82 -4.86 -6.14
CA LEU A 51 13.93 -5.45 -5.14
C LEU A 51 13.17 -6.65 -5.72
N ASP A 52 13.32 -7.81 -5.08
CA ASP A 52 12.50 -8.99 -5.37
C ASP A 52 11.03 -8.71 -4.99
N VAL A 53 10.12 -8.91 -5.94
CA VAL A 53 8.69 -8.60 -5.76
C VAL A 53 7.87 -9.88 -5.68
N SER A 54 7.18 -10.06 -4.56
CA SER A 54 6.12 -11.05 -4.41
C SER A 54 4.75 -10.38 -4.49
N LEU A 55 3.82 -10.98 -5.24
CA LEU A 55 2.45 -10.47 -5.41
C LEU A 55 1.47 -11.40 -4.68
N LEU A 56 0.61 -10.83 -3.84
CA LEU A 56 -0.52 -11.52 -3.21
C LEU A 56 -1.81 -10.97 -3.83
N ASP A 57 -2.34 -11.67 -4.83
CA ASP A 57 -3.52 -11.27 -5.60
C ASP A 57 -4.83 -11.93 -5.13
N GLU A 58 -4.74 -12.89 -4.22
CA GLU A 58 -5.91 -13.57 -3.67
C GLU A 58 -6.53 -12.80 -2.50
N MET A 59 -7.85 -12.85 -2.45
CA MET A 59 -8.61 -12.31 -1.32
C MET A 59 -8.66 -13.34 -0.19
N PRO A 60 -8.57 -12.92 1.08
CA PRO A 60 -8.75 -13.84 2.19
C PRO A 60 -10.15 -14.48 2.16
N PRO A 61 -10.28 -15.74 2.62
CA PRO A 61 -11.55 -16.46 2.60
C PRO A 61 -12.63 -15.68 3.37
N GLY A 62 -13.83 -15.62 2.79
CA GLY A 62 -14.97 -14.91 3.40
C GLY A 62 -15.01 -13.39 3.15
N ARG A 63 -14.09 -12.83 2.38
CA ARG A 63 -14.14 -11.39 2.03
C ARG A 63 -15.37 -11.08 1.17
N LYS A 64 -16.25 -10.21 1.69
CA LYS A 64 -17.45 -9.77 0.98
C LYS A 64 -17.09 -8.73 -0.10
N PRO A 65 -17.69 -8.80 -1.31
CA PRO A 65 -17.51 -7.78 -2.33
C PRO A 65 -17.96 -6.40 -1.85
N VAL A 66 -17.17 -5.37 -2.14
CA VAL A 66 -17.57 -3.98 -1.91
C VAL A 66 -18.49 -3.55 -3.06
N ARG A 67 -19.72 -3.14 -2.72
CA ARG A 67 -20.66 -2.60 -3.71
C ARG A 67 -20.32 -1.12 -3.95
N THR A 68 -19.69 -0.82 -5.07
CA THR A 68 -19.35 0.55 -5.48
C THR A 68 -20.37 1.05 -6.51
N ARG A 69 -20.87 2.27 -6.34
CA ARG A 69 -21.74 2.96 -7.31
C ARG A 69 -21.19 4.35 -7.59
N HIS A 70 -21.20 4.76 -8.85
CA HIS A 70 -20.91 6.14 -9.25
C HIS A 70 -22.23 6.89 -9.37
N VAL A 71 -22.41 7.93 -8.55
CA VAL A 71 -23.64 8.72 -8.51
C VAL A 71 -23.32 10.15 -8.91
N ARG A 72 -24.16 10.75 -9.76
CA ARG A 72 -23.97 12.14 -10.18
C ARG A 72 -24.47 13.09 -9.08
N PRO A 73 -23.75 14.18 -8.78
CA PRO A 73 -24.25 15.22 -7.89
C PRO A 73 -25.61 15.75 -8.35
N GLY A 74 -26.56 15.90 -7.42
CA GLY A 74 -27.91 16.42 -7.70
C GLY A 74 -28.88 15.42 -8.34
N SER A 75 -28.55 14.12 -8.37
CA SER A 75 -29.50 13.07 -8.75
C SER A 75 -30.28 12.58 -7.53
N ASP A 76 -31.55 12.22 -7.73
CA ASP A 76 -32.41 11.59 -6.70
C ASP A 76 -31.78 10.33 -6.10
N ASP A 77 -30.89 9.67 -6.84
CA ASP A 77 -30.15 8.49 -6.39
C ASP A 77 -29.15 8.81 -5.26
N LEU A 78 -28.64 10.05 -5.19
CA LEU A 78 -27.75 10.49 -4.12
C LEU A 78 -28.52 10.63 -2.81
N ASP A 79 -29.70 11.24 -2.85
CA ASP A 79 -30.58 11.42 -1.69
C ASP A 79 -31.09 10.07 -1.18
N ARG A 80 -31.40 9.13 -2.08
CA ARG A 80 -31.75 7.75 -1.72
C ARG A 80 -30.59 6.99 -1.08
N MET A 81 -29.34 7.23 -1.50
CA MET A 81 -28.18 6.59 -0.88
C MET A 81 -27.93 7.07 0.54
N TYR A 82 -28.08 8.37 0.81
CA TYR A 82 -27.88 8.92 2.15
C TYR A 82 -29.09 8.76 3.08
N GLY A 83 -30.31 8.69 2.53
CA GLY A 83 -31.54 8.47 3.31
C GLY A 83 -31.84 7.01 3.66
N ALA A 84 -31.07 6.05 3.15
CA ALA A 84 -31.23 4.61 3.41
C ALA A 84 -30.26 4.06 4.49
N VAL A 85 -29.57 4.95 5.21
CA VAL A 85 -28.68 4.62 6.34
C VAL A 85 -29.32 5.04 7.65
#